data_AF-A0A958VIG8-F1
#
_entry.id   AF-A0A958VIG8-F1
#
_cell.length_a   1.000
_cell.length_b   1.000
_cell.length_c   1.000
_cell.angle_alpha   90.00
_cell.angle_beta   90.00
_cell.angle_gamma   90.00
#
_symmetry.space_group_name_H-M   'P 1'
#
loop_
_entity.id
_entity.type
_entity.pdbx_description
1 polymer ?
#
loop_
_entity_poly.entity_id
_entity_poly.type
_entity_poly.pdbx_seq_one_letter_code
_entity_poly.pdbx_strand_id
1 'polypeptide(L)'
;MKNYNVIFSKGHLVDKSTGKRLHLQRGAEFSIQGDNEAFEEQDALMQKPKVLTSLEKAQQIKKKHSNSIHLKIADTGQKLAFRVGLSTRTKEDKKRVYWFVAELLEDLYLFENKSGAFNLFDCHCKTDICTEGNLMMYEPIYGNSLSALFRNTVNFYFSLQHSGAANAFKTFYYIRGDQVTGISNPSDKNLVDQSRKKAIEIKKAEQQAKLLLELQKRNNQSTNQWE
;
A
#
# COMPACT_ATOMS: atom_id res chain seq x y z
N MET A 1 -1.93 -41.32 -15.49
CA MET A 1 -1.09 -40.16 -15.12
C MET A 1 -0.32 -39.69 -16.33
N LYS A 2 -0.10 -38.37 -16.47
CA LYS A 2 0.81 -37.81 -17.49
C LYS A 2 2.07 -37.33 -16.77
N ASN A 3 3.24 -37.72 -17.28
CA ASN A 3 4.52 -37.27 -16.77
C ASN A 3 5.12 -36.28 -17.78
N TYR A 4 5.64 -35.16 -17.29
CA TYR A 4 6.29 -34.14 -18.11
C TYR A 4 7.76 -34.05 -17.69
N ASN A 5 8.66 -34.04 -18.67
CA ASN A 5 10.07 -33.71 -18.43
C ASN A 5 10.24 -32.21 -18.62
N VAL A 6 10.44 -31.48 -17.52
CA VAL A 6 10.34 -30.02 -17.52
C VAL A 6 11.69 -29.34 -17.24
N ILE A 7 11.81 -28.12 -17.71
CA ILE A 7 12.81 -27.14 -17.25
C ILE A 7 12.08 -25.94 -16.66
N PHE A 8 12.50 -25.50 -15.47
CA PHE A 8 12.00 -24.26 -14.89
C PHE A 8 12.84 -23.10 -15.41
N SER A 9 12.25 -22.19 -16.17
CA SER A 9 12.95 -21.04 -16.75
C SER A 9 12.05 -19.81 -16.74
N LYS A 10 12.59 -18.69 -16.23
CA LYS A 10 11.88 -17.40 -16.16
C LYS A 10 10.52 -17.50 -15.45
N GLY A 11 10.42 -18.29 -14.38
CA GLY A 11 9.17 -18.46 -13.62
C GLY A 11 8.12 -19.38 -14.27
N HIS A 12 8.51 -20.16 -15.28
CA HIS A 12 7.60 -21.06 -15.99
C HIS A 12 8.13 -22.48 -16.05
N LEU A 13 7.23 -23.47 -15.98
CA LEU A 13 7.51 -24.86 -16.30
C LEU A 13 7.37 -25.05 -17.82
N VAL A 14 8.45 -25.44 -18.48
CA VAL A 14 8.48 -25.69 -19.93
C VAL A 14 8.79 -27.16 -20.18
N ASP A 15 7.94 -27.83 -20.96
CA ASP A 15 8.19 -29.21 -21.39
C ASP A 15 9.38 -29.24 -22.36
N LYS A 16 10.43 -29.99 -22.01
CA LYS A 16 11.67 -30.10 -22.81
C LYS A 16 11.43 -30.70 -24.18
N SER A 17 10.44 -31.58 -24.32
CA SER A 17 10.20 -32.29 -25.58
C SER A 17 9.48 -31.42 -26.61
N THR A 18 8.56 -30.57 -26.16
CA THR A 18 7.72 -29.74 -27.05
C THR A 18 8.05 -28.25 -27.04
N GLY A 19 8.82 -27.78 -26.06
CA GLY A 19 9.05 -26.36 -25.82
C GLY A 19 7.81 -25.60 -25.33
N LYS A 20 6.70 -26.30 -25.04
CA LYS A 20 5.45 -25.68 -24.61
C LYS A 20 5.47 -25.38 -23.12
N ARG A 21 4.85 -24.26 -22.75
CA ARG A 21 4.63 -23.89 -21.34
C ARG A 21 3.51 -24.73 -20.75
N LEU A 22 3.73 -25.24 -19.54
CA LEU A 22 2.72 -25.93 -18.77
C LEU A 22 1.97 -24.92 -17.91
N HIS A 23 0.65 -24.96 -17.99
CA HIS A 23 -0.25 -24.22 -17.11
C HIS A 23 -0.91 -25.21 -16.16
N LEU A 24 -0.54 -25.14 -14.88
CA LEU A 24 -1.15 -25.96 -13.85
C LEU A 24 -2.58 -25.47 -13.61
N GLN A 25 -3.53 -26.40 -13.54
CA GLN A 25 -4.90 -26.06 -13.20
C GLN A 25 -5.01 -25.71 -11.71
N ARG A 26 -5.69 -24.59 -11.41
CA ARG A 26 -5.87 -24.12 -10.04
C ARG A 26 -6.68 -25.15 -9.23
N GLY A 27 -6.20 -25.48 -8.04
CA GLY A 27 -6.86 -26.43 -7.13
C GLY A 27 -6.57 -27.91 -7.42
N ALA A 28 -5.78 -28.21 -8.45
CA ALA A 28 -5.29 -29.56 -8.67
C ALA A 28 -4.04 -29.83 -7.81
N GLU A 29 -3.91 -31.07 -7.36
CA GLU A 29 -2.72 -31.56 -6.66
C GLU A 29 -1.72 -32.14 -7.67
N PHE A 30 -0.44 -31.86 -7.45
CA PHE A 30 0.64 -32.31 -8.31
C PHE A 30 1.78 -32.87 -7.45
N SER A 31 2.44 -33.92 -7.95
CA SER A 31 3.71 -34.37 -7.41
C SER A 31 4.84 -33.83 -8.29
N ILE A 32 5.83 -33.18 -7.68
CA ILE A 32 7.03 -32.70 -8.35
C ILE A 32 8.21 -33.50 -7.78
N GLN A 33 9.07 -34.00 -8.68
CA GLN A 33 10.25 -34.79 -8.33
C GLN A 33 11.48 -34.17 -9.01
N GLY A 34 12.61 -34.18 -8.33
CA GLY A 34 13.87 -33.59 -8.80
C GLY A 34 15.00 -33.84 -7.81
N ASP A 35 16.21 -33.41 -8.17
CA ASP A 35 17.37 -33.47 -7.27
C ASP A 35 17.23 -32.45 -6.14
N ASN A 36 17.83 -32.73 -4.97
CA ASN A 36 17.76 -31.82 -3.81
C ASN A 36 18.21 -30.39 -4.13
N GLU A 37 19.22 -30.24 -4.99
CA GLU A 37 19.75 -28.92 -5.40
C GLU A 37 18.81 -28.16 -6.34
N ALA A 38 17.83 -28.85 -6.94
CA ALA A 38 16.83 -28.24 -7.81
C ALA A 38 15.64 -27.64 -7.04
N PHE A 39 15.56 -27.88 -5.73
CA PHE A 39 14.52 -27.34 -4.86
C PHE A 39 15.10 -26.32 -3.90
N GLU A 40 14.54 -25.11 -3.94
CA GLU A 40 14.70 -24.14 -2.86
C GLU A 40 13.39 -24.12 -2.07
N GLU A 41 13.40 -24.78 -0.92
CA GLU A 41 12.29 -24.73 0.03
C GLU A 41 12.39 -23.42 0.82
N GLN A 42 11.78 -22.37 0.27
CA GLN A 42 11.44 -21.21 1.09
C GLN A 42 10.07 -21.46 1.72
N ASP A 43 9.98 -21.22 3.02
CA ASP A 43 8.69 -21.19 3.68
C ASP A 43 7.83 -20.14 2.95
N ALA A 44 6.73 -20.59 2.33
CA ALA A 44 5.79 -19.71 1.63
C ALA A 44 5.28 -18.60 2.56
N LEU A 45 5.41 -18.80 3.88
CA LEU A 45 5.35 -17.77 4.91
C LEU A 45 6.54 -16.81 4.80
N MET A 46 6.51 -16.00 3.74
CA MET A 46 6.88 -14.58 3.69
C MET A 46 7.95 -14.15 4.70
N GLN A 47 9.11 -13.71 4.20
CA GLN A 47 10.04 -12.93 5.02
C GLN A 47 9.25 -11.82 5.72
N LYS A 48 8.94 -12.03 7.01
CA LYS A 48 8.20 -11.05 7.78
C LYS A 48 9.04 -9.78 7.72
N PRO A 49 8.47 -8.67 7.24
CA PRO A 49 9.26 -7.46 7.12
C PRO A 49 9.81 -7.10 8.50
N LYS A 50 11.05 -6.59 8.53
CA LYS A 50 11.59 -6.00 9.74
C LYS A 50 10.82 -4.72 10.04
N VAL A 51 9.81 -4.84 10.88
CA VAL A 51 8.95 -3.74 11.33
C VAL A 51 9.75 -2.79 12.24
N LEU A 52 9.67 -1.49 11.98
CA LEU A 52 10.23 -0.45 12.83
C LEU A 52 9.22 0.00 13.87
N THR A 53 9.70 0.25 15.09
CA THR A 53 8.94 0.93 16.13
C THR A 53 8.61 2.38 15.73
N SER A 54 7.59 2.99 16.36
CA SER A 54 7.25 4.41 16.15
C SER A 54 8.44 5.35 16.27
N LEU A 55 9.33 5.11 17.25
CA LEU A 55 10.53 5.93 17.46
C LEU A 55 11.54 5.76 16.32
N GLU A 56 11.86 4.51 15.96
CA GLU A 56 12.78 4.21 14.85
C GLU A 56 12.25 4.76 13.53
N LYS A 57 10.93 4.66 13.29
CA LYS A 57 10.28 5.20 12.10
C LYS A 57 10.40 6.71 12.02
N ALA A 58 10.11 7.41 13.12
CA ALA A 58 10.25 8.86 13.20
C ALA A 58 11.71 9.30 12.97
N GLN A 59 12.68 8.58 13.55
CA GLN A 59 14.12 8.83 13.32
C GLN A 59 14.51 8.59 11.86
N GLN A 60 14.02 7.53 11.23
CA GLN A 60 14.27 7.22 9.83
C GLN A 60 13.75 8.33 8.91
N ILE A 61 12.55 8.85 9.17
CA ILE A 61 11.95 9.94 8.40
C ILE A 61 12.79 11.21 8.55
N LYS A 62 13.14 11.60 9.78
CA LYS A 62 13.99 12.76 10.06
C LYS A 62 15.35 12.65 9.38
N LYS A 63 15.95 11.45 9.35
CA LYS A 63 17.24 11.22 8.67
C LYS A 63 17.14 11.36 7.15
N LYS A 64 16.06 10.87 6.54
CA LYS A 64 15.85 10.94 5.07
C LYS A 64 15.33 12.30 4.61
N HIS A 65 14.58 13.01 5.46
CA HIS A 65 13.86 14.24 5.11
C HIS A 65 13.99 15.29 6.22
N SER A 66 15.23 15.62 6.61
CA SER A 66 15.53 16.49 7.77
C SER A 66 14.88 17.87 7.75
N ASN A 67 14.63 18.41 6.56
CA ASN A 67 14.08 19.76 6.37
C ASN A 67 12.60 19.76 5.96
N SER A 68 11.89 18.63 6.04
CA SER A 68 10.49 18.55 5.65
C SER A 68 9.53 18.43 6.84
N ILE A 69 8.34 18.97 6.65
CA ILE A 69 7.20 18.72 7.52
C ILE A 69 6.87 17.23 7.44
N HIS A 70 6.85 16.56 8.58
CA HIS A 70 6.43 15.17 8.72
C HIS A 70 5.27 15.08 9.70
N LEU A 71 4.20 14.38 9.31
CA LEU A 71 2.98 14.24 10.08
C LEU A 71 2.61 12.77 10.18
N LYS A 72 2.48 12.25 11.41
CA LYS A 72 1.89 10.92 11.62
C LYS A 72 0.39 11.00 11.30
N ILE A 73 -0.09 10.09 10.46
CA ILE A 73 -1.49 10.06 10.01
C ILE A 73 -2.25 8.79 10.40
N ALA A 74 -1.52 7.72 10.75
CA ALA A 74 -2.11 6.51 11.30
C ALA A 74 -1.09 5.77 12.18
N ASP A 75 -1.58 5.07 13.19
CA ASP A 75 -0.80 4.29 14.12
C ASP A 75 -0.64 2.84 13.63
N THR A 76 0.43 2.19 14.10
CA THR A 76 0.61 0.74 13.97
C THR A 76 -0.64 -0.01 14.46
N GLY A 77 -1.07 -1.04 13.73
CA GLY A 77 -2.27 -1.85 14.01
C GLY A 77 -3.58 -1.27 13.48
N GLN A 78 -3.59 0.00 13.03
CA GLN A 78 -4.79 0.56 12.41
C GLN A 78 -5.11 -0.12 11.07
N LYS A 79 -6.40 -0.21 10.77
CA LYS A 79 -6.92 -0.90 9.58
C LYS A 79 -7.49 0.08 8.57
N LEU A 80 -7.13 -0.14 7.31
CA LEU A 80 -7.62 0.58 6.15
C LEU A 80 -8.31 -0.40 5.22
N ALA A 81 -9.39 0.00 4.57
CA ALA A 81 -10.02 -0.77 3.51
C ALA A 81 -9.54 -0.31 2.14
N PHE A 82 -9.41 -1.25 1.20
CA PHE A 82 -9.22 -0.92 -0.21
C PHE A 82 -10.02 -1.84 -1.11
N ARG A 83 -10.36 -1.34 -2.30
CA ARG A 83 -11.23 -2.01 -3.26
C ARG A 83 -10.47 -2.44 -4.50
N VAL A 84 -10.67 -3.68 -4.94
CA VAL A 84 -10.29 -4.19 -6.26
C VAL A 84 -11.56 -4.56 -7.01
N GLY A 85 -11.78 -4.02 -8.21
CA GLY A 85 -12.98 -4.32 -9.00
C GLY A 85 -12.68 -4.31 -10.49
N LEU A 86 -13.18 -5.30 -11.23
CA LEU A 86 -12.83 -5.56 -12.65
C LEU A 86 -12.97 -4.31 -13.55
N SER A 87 -11.92 -4.03 -14.32
CA SER A 87 -11.82 -2.86 -15.20
C SER A 87 -12.71 -3.00 -16.45
N THR A 88 -12.87 -4.23 -16.96
CA THR A 88 -13.74 -4.58 -18.07
C THR A 88 -15.17 -4.82 -17.60
N ARG A 89 -16.06 -3.92 -18.00
CA ARG A 89 -17.47 -3.87 -17.59
C ARG A 89 -18.34 -4.73 -18.51
N THR A 90 -18.34 -6.05 -18.34
CA THR A 90 -19.52 -6.82 -18.76
C THR A 90 -20.66 -6.60 -17.75
N LYS A 91 -21.93 -6.81 -18.15
CA LYS A 91 -23.06 -6.64 -17.22
C LYS A 91 -22.99 -7.66 -16.07
N GLU A 92 -22.40 -8.84 -16.28
CA GLU A 92 -22.12 -9.82 -15.24
C GLU A 92 -20.97 -9.40 -14.30
N ASP A 93 -19.88 -8.80 -14.82
CA ASP A 93 -18.68 -8.47 -14.02
C ASP A 93 -18.85 -7.26 -13.09
N LYS A 94 -19.85 -6.40 -13.34
CA LYS A 94 -20.19 -5.27 -12.45
C LYS A 94 -20.48 -5.71 -11.00
N LYS A 95 -20.80 -6.98 -10.78
CA LYS A 95 -21.13 -7.54 -9.47
C LYS A 95 -19.92 -8.06 -8.68
N ARG A 96 -18.71 -8.12 -9.28
CA ARG A 96 -17.53 -8.71 -8.62
C ARG A 96 -16.59 -7.62 -8.12
N VAL A 97 -16.98 -7.04 -6.98
CA VAL A 97 -16.15 -6.12 -6.20
C VAL A 97 -15.55 -6.89 -5.03
N TYR A 98 -14.25 -6.71 -4.84
CA TYR A 98 -13.51 -7.29 -3.73
C TYR A 98 -13.05 -6.18 -2.81
N TRP A 99 -13.39 -6.30 -1.53
CA TRP A 99 -12.92 -5.40 -0.48
C TRP A 99 -11.93 -6.12 0.39
N PHE A 100 -10.79 -5.48 0.62
CA PHE A 100 -9.69 -6.01 1.41
C PHE A 100 -9.42 -5.09 2.59
N VAL A 101 -8.88 -5.67 3.67
CA VAL A 101 -8.47 -4.95 4.87
C VAL A 101 -6.96 -4.95 4.97
N ALA A 102 -6.38 -3.77 4.78
CA ALA A 102 -4.98 -3.50 5.04
C ALA A 102 -4.76 -3.17 6.53
N GLU A 103 -3.99 -3.99 7.22
CA GLU A 103 -3.48 -3.72 8.57
C GLU A 103 -2.10 -3.08 8.47
N LEU A 104 -1.91 -1.94 9.16
CA LEU A 104 -0.62 -1.28 9.27
C LEU A 104 0.27 -2.03 10.27
N LEU A 105 1.46 -2.41 9.83
CA LEU A 105 2.48 -3.01 10.71
C LEU A 105 3.43 -1.95 11.27
N GLU A 106 3.42 -0.74 10.70
CA GLU A 106 4.18 0.42 11.17
C GLU A 106 3.30 1.67 11.14
N ASP A 107 3.69 2.69 11.91
CA ASP A 107 3.09 4.01 11.83
C ASP A 107 3.20 4.59 10.42
N LEU A 108 2.10 5.20 9.95
CA LEU A 108 2.02 5.83 8.64
C LEU A 108 2.27 7.33 8.76
N TYR A 109 3.17 7.85 7.94
CA TYR A 109 3.52 9.26 7.92
C TYR A 109 3.32 9.89 6.55
N LEU A 110 2.96 11.17 6.56
CA LEU A 110 3.14 12.07 5.43
C LEU A 110 4.45 12.82 5.58
N PHE A 111 5.10 13.10 4.45
CA PHE A 111 6.22 14.02 4.38
C PHE A 111 6.06 14.95 3.18
N GLU A 112 6.55 16.18 3.32
CA GLU A 112 6.66 17.13 2.23
C GLU A 112 7.91 16.85 1.38
N ASN A 113 7.76 16.73 0.06
CA ASN A 113 8.89 16.58 -0.85
C ASN A 113 9.49 17.95 -1.27
N LYS A 114 10.55 17.93 -2.09
CA LYS A 114 11.19 19.15 -2.59
C LYS A 114 10.27 20.06 -3.42
N SER A 115 9.23 19.51 -4.05
CA SER A 115 8.24 20.28 -4.81
C SER A 115 7.14 20.88 -3.93
N GLY A 116 7.22 20.69 -2.62
CA GLY A 116 6.21 21.12 -1.66
C GLY A 116 4.93 20.27 -1.64
N ALA A 117 4.94 19.10 -2.29
CA ALA A 117 3.83 18.16 -2.31
C ALA A 117 3.97 17.12 -1.18
N PHE A 118 2.86 16.79 -0.53
CA PHE A 118 2.81 15.76 0.50
C PHE A 118 2.71 14.36 -0.11
N ASN A 119 3.62 13.48 0.31
CA ASN A 119 3.68 12.07 -0.08
C ASN A 119 3.61 11.18 1.16
N LEU A 120 3.23 9.91 0.96
CA LEU A 120 3.33 8.91 2.01
C LEU A 120 4.76 8.41 2.12
N PHE A 121 5.24 8.29 3.35
CA PHE A 121 6.45 7.57 3.63
C PHE A 121 6.19 6.06 3.57
N ASP A 122 7.22 5.26 3.27
CA ASP A 122 7.13 3.80 3.22
C ASP A 122 6.58 3.26 4.55
N CYS A 123 5.72 2.25 4.50
CA CYS A 123 5.13 1.62 5.68
C CYS A 123 4.91 0.12 5.41
N HIS A 124 5.38 -0.73 6.31
CA HIS A 124 5.01 -2.13 6.26
C HIS A 124 3.53 -2.30 6.60
N CYS A 125 2.83 -3.06 5.77
CA CYS A 125 1.41 -3.34 5.90
C CYS A 125 1.09 -4.72 5.32
N LYS A 126 -0.04 -5.29 5.74
CA LYS A 126 -0.50 -6.60 5.25
C LYS A 126 -2.00 -6.61 4.97
N THR A 127 -2.47 -7.55 4.18
CA THR A 127 -3.89 -7.93 4.08
C THR A 127 -4.00 -9.43 4.21
N ASP A 128 -4.92 -9.93 5.02
CA ASP A 128 -5.23 -11.35 5.20
C ASP A 128 -6.73 -11.64 5.12
N ILE A 129 -7.55 -10.60 4.95
CA ILE A 129 -9.01 -10.70 4.93
C ILE A 129 -9.57 -10.00 3.68
N CYS A 130 -10.44 -10.72 2.96
CA CYS A 130 -11.32 -10.18 1.93
C CYS A 130 -12.76 -10.19 2.47
N THR A 131 -13.36 -9.02 2.60
CA THR A 131 -14.63 -8.80 3.32
C THR A 131 -15.83 -8.84 2.40
N GLU A 132 -15.61 -8.65 1.10
CA GLU A 132 -16.63 -8.71 0.06
C GLU A 132 -16.06 -9.40 -1.18
N GLY A 133 -16.92 -10.09 -1.95
CA GLY A 133 -16.53 -10.76 -3.20
C GLY A 133 -16.25 -12.27 -3.07
N ASN A 134 -16.45 -12.86 -1.89
CA ASN A 134 -16.30 -14.30 -1.63
C ASN A 134 -14.94 -14.88 -2.05
N LEU A 135 -13.88 -14.09 -1.95
CA LEU A 135 -12.52 -14.54 -2.17
C LEU A 135 -11.94 -15.09 -0.87
N MET A 136 -11.67 -16.39 -0.81
CA MET A 136 -10.91 -16.98 0.28
C MET A 136 -9.43 -16.66 0.08
N MET A 137 -8.83 -15.96 1.04
CA MET A 137 -7.39 -15.69 1.06
C MET A 137 -6.68 -16.88 1.71
N TYR A 138 -5.69 -17.45 1.00
CA TYR A 138 -4.92 -18.59 1.49
C TYR A 138 -3.75 -18.16 2.36
N GLU A 139 -3.21 -16.98 2.07
CA GLU A 139 -2.09 -16.40 2.80
C GLU A 139 -2.24 -14.87 2.91
N PRO A 140 -1.66 -14.26 3.95
CA PRO A 140 -1.53 -12.82 3.99
C PRO A 140 -0.70 -12.33 2.80
N ILE A 141 -0.89 -11.08 2.41
CA ILE A 141 -0.05 -10.40 1.42
C ILE A 141 0.58 -9.21 2.12
N TYR A 142 1.91 -9.09 2.06
CA TYR A 142 2.63 -7.93 2.59
C TYR A 142 2.93 -6.88 1.51
N GLY A 143 3.07 -5.63 1.96
CA GLY A 143 3.63 -4.52 1.20
C GLY A 143 4.54 -3.67 2.07
N ASN A 144 5.54 -3.02 1.45
CA ASN A 144 6.38 -2.00 2.08
C ASN A 144 5.81 -0.57 1.92
N SER A 145 4.63 -0.47 1.31
CA SER A 145 3.79 0.73 1.23
C SER A 145 2.36 0.30 0.91
N LEU A 146 1.38 1.17 1.13
CA LEU A 146 -0.01 0.91 0.74
C LEU A 146 -0.14 0.61 -0.77
N SER A 147 0.56 1.35 -1.63
CA SER A 147 0.57 1.08 -3.07
C SER A 147 1.21 -0.27 -3.42
N ALA A 148 2.28 -0.67 -2.72
CA ALA A 148 2.88 -1.98 -2.91
C ALA A 148 1.95 -3.11 -2.45
N LEU A 149 1.25 -2.94 -1.33
CA LEU A 149 0.26 -3.90 -0.84
C LEU A 149 -0.86 -4.12 -1.86
N PHE A 150 -1.41 -3.04 -2.42
CA PHE A 150 -2.41 -3.13 -3.47
C PHE A 150 -1.87 -3.87 -4.70
N ARG A 151 -0.69 -3.49 -5.18
CA ARG A 151 -0.05 -4.12 -6.34
C ARG A 151 0.17 -5.62 -6.12
N ASN A 152 0.68 -5.99 -4.95
CA ASN A 152 0.95 -7.38 -4.61
C ASN A 152 -0.36 -8.17 -4.53
N THR A 153 -1.42 -7.59 -3.98
CA THR A 153 -2.77 -8.18 -3.95
C THR A 153 -3.32 -8.41 -5.35
N VAL A 154 -3.18 -7.42 -6.23
CA VAL A 154 -3.58 -7.53 -7.64
C VAL A 154 -2.76 -8.59 -8.37
N ASN A 155 -1.44 -8.60 -8.21
CA ASN A 155 -0.59 -9.58 -8.87
C ASN A 155 -0.86 -11.00 -8.38
N PHE A 156 -1.18 -11.19 -7.11
CA PHE A 156 -1.41 -12.51 -6.55
C PHE A 156 -2.78 -13.07 -6.96
N TYR A 157 -3.85 -12.28 -6.77
CA TYR A 157 -5.22 -12.77 -6.96
C TYR A 157 -5.83 -12.39 -8.33
N PHE A 158 -5.28 -11.41 -9.05
CA PHE A 158 -5.89 -10.79 -10.23
C PHE A 158 -4.87 -10.50 -11.37
N SER A 159 -3.77 -11.24 -11.46
CA SER A 159 -2.62 -10.96 -12.35
C SER A 159 -2.94 -10.68 -13.82
N LEU A 160 -4.02 -11.25 -14.35
CA LEU A 160 -4.44 -11.08 -15.75
C LEU A 160 -5.59 -10.09 -15.94
N GLN A 161 -6.13 -9.54 -14.86
CA GLN A 161 -7.39 -8.80 -14.86
C GLN A 161 -7.22 -7.32 -14.51
N HIS A 162 -6.06 -6.93 -13.96
CA HIS A 162 -5.86 -5.58 -13.44
C HIS A 162 -4.46 -5.03 -13.56
N SER A 163 -4.39 -3.70 -13.67
CA SER A 163 -3.16 -2.96 -13.42
C SER A 163 -2.90 -2.92 -11.91
N GLY A 164 -1.68 -3.28 -11.51
CA GLY A 164 -1.23 -3.16 -10.13
C GLY A 164 -0.90 -1.73 -9.68
N ALA A 165 -1.09 -0.72 -10.53
CA ALA A 165 -0.83 0.67 -10.17
C ALA A 165 -1.98 1.25 -9.32
N ALA A 166 -1.67 1.74 -8.12
CA ALA A 166 -2.63 2.41 -7.26
C ALA A 166 -2.08 3.69 -6.63
N ASN A 167 -2.93 4.71 -6.59
CA ASN A 167 -2.69 5.93 -5.83
C ASN A 167 -3.31 5.76 -4.44
N ALA A 168 -2.48 5.63 -3.41
CA ALA A 168 -2.94 5.37 -2.05
C ALA A 168 -3.95 6.41 -1.52
N PHE A 169 -3.80 7.68 -1.91
CA PHE A 169 -4.71 8.78 -1.57
C PHE A 169 -6.10 8.70 -2.22
N LYS A 170 -6.31 7.76 -3.14
CA LYS A 170 -7.61 7.50 -3.77
C LYS A 170 -8.12 6.09 -3.51
N THR A 171 -7.24 5.19 -3.09
CA THR A 171 -7.51 3.75 -3.00
C THR A 171 -7.82 3.28 -1.59
N PHE A 172 -7.22 3.88 -0.55
CA PHE A 172 -7.34 3.40 0.84
C PHE A 172 -8.27 4.28 1.68
N TYR A 173 -9.15 3.64 2.44
CA TYR A 173 -10.18 4.26 3.28
C TYR A 173 -10.02 3.80 4.73
N TYR A 174 -10.35 4.63 5.71
CA TYR A 174 -10.27 4.20 7.11
C TYR A 174 -11.49 3.36 7.50
N ILE A 175 -11.31 2.36 8.34
CA ILE A 175 -12.41 1.59 8.92
C ILE A 175 -12.72 2.21 10.29
N ARG A 176 -13.91 2.79 10.46
CA ARG A 176 -14.36 3.34 11.75
C ARG A 176 -14.97 2.23 12.60
N GLY A 177 -14.35 1.92 13.73
CA GLY A 177 -14.82 0.90 14.67
C GLY A 177 -14.50 -0.53 14.24
N ASP A 178 -15.13 -1.50 14.92
CA ASP A 178 -14.87 -2.94 14.72
C ASP A 178 -15.63 -3.55 13.53
N GLN A 179 -16.49 -2.78 12.86
CA GLN A 179 -17.33 -3.29 11.78
C GLN A 179 -16.60 -3.22 10.44
N VAL A 180 -15.94 -4.33 10.14
CA VAL A 180 -15.36 -4.64 8.83
C VAL A 180 -16.44 -5.11 7.83
N THR A 181 -17.63 -5.46 8.32
CA THR A 181 -18.74 -5.99 7.54
C THR A 181 -19.61 -4.86 6.98
N GLY A 182 -19.63 -4.71 5.65
CA GLY A 182 -20.56 -3.82 4.96
C GLY A 182 -20.04 -2.39 4.78
N ILE A 183 -18.92 -2.23 4.06
CA ILE A 183 -18.55 -0.95 3.44
C ILE A 183 -19.53 -0.69 2.27
N SER A 184 -20.82 -0.62 2.57
CA SER A 184 -21.91 -0.37 1.62
C SER A 184 -21.87 1.06 1.08
N ASN A 185 -21.18 1.95 1.79
CA ASN A 185 -20.82 3.27 1.33
C ASN A 185 -19.45 3.64 1.91
N PRO A 186 -18.38 3.71 1.10
CA PRO A 186 -17.20 4.52 1.45
C PRO A 186 -17.56 6.02 1.38
N SER A 187 -18.63 6.43 2.08
CA SER A 187 -19.10 7.82 2.16
C SER A 187 -18.27 8.65 3.14
N ASP A 188 -17.44 8.01 3.96
CA ASP A 188 -16.50 8.70 4.83
C ASP A 188 -15.17 8.87 4.09
N LYS A 189 -15.09 9.96 3.32
CA LYS A 189 -13.89 10.68 2.85
C LYS A 189 -12.55 9.97 3.17
N ASN A 190 -11.81 9.59 2.12
CA ASN A 190 -10.46 9.00 2.19
C ASN A 190 -9.57 9.70 3.24
N LEU A 191 -9.35 9.07 4.41
CA LEU A 191 -8.60 9.67 5.53
C LEU A 191 -7.18 10.02 5.14
N VAL A 192 -6.55 9.21 4.28
CA VAL A 192 -5.20 9.48 3.78
C VAL A 192 -5.18 10.81 3.01
N ASP A 193 -6.18 11.04 2.17
CA ASP A 193 -6.38 12.30 1.46
C ASP A 193 -6.82 13.45 2.40
N GLN A 194 -7.67 13.19 3.39
CA GLN A 194 -8.04 14.20 4.39
C GLN A 194 -6.83 14.66 5.21
N SER A 195 -6.01 13.72 5.66
CA SER A 195 -4.79 14.01 6.41
C SER A 195 -3.82 14.78 5.55
N ARG A 196 -3.74 14.47 4.25
CA ARG A 196 -3.01 15.26 3.26
C ARG A 196 -3.56 16.68 3.12
N LYS A 197 -4.88 16.86 3.00
CA LYS A 197 -5.52 18.17 2.91
C LYS A 197 -5.26 19.01 4.16
N LYS A 198 -5.40 18.41 5.34
CA LYS A 198 -5.09 19.04 6.63
C LYS A 198 -3.61 19.46 6.70
N ALA A 199 -2.69 18.62 6.23
CA ALA A 199 -1.27 18.94 6.15
C ALA A 199 -1.00 20.16 5.27
N ILE A 200 -1.68 20.26 4.13
CA ILE A 200 -1.62 21.42 3.23
C ILE A 200 -2.14 22.69 3.91
N GLU A 201 -3.23 22.60 4.66
CA GLU A 201 -3.79 23.73 5.42
C GLU A 201 -2.85 24.21 6.52
N ILE A 202 -2.27 23.30 7.30
CA ILE A 202 -1.27 23.62 8.34
C ILE A 202 -0.09 24.38 7.71
N LYS A 203 0.44 23.87 6.60
CA LYS A 203 1.55 24.52 5.89
C LYS A 203 1.19 25.94 5.43
N LYS A 204 -0.01 26.14 4.89
CA LYS A 204 -0.49 27.48 4.47
C LYS A 204 -0.56 28.43 5.66
N ALA A 205 -1.09 27.97 6.79
CA ALA A 205 -1.18 28.77 8.01
C ALA A 205 0.20 29.16 8.54
N GLU A 206 1.17 28.24 8.55
CA GLU A 206 2.55 28.53 8.94
C GLU A 206 3.23 29.56 8.03
N GLN A 207 3.00 29.48 6.72
CA GLN A 207 3.53 30.46 5.76
C GLN A 207 2.93 31.85 5.97
N GLN A 208 1.62 31.93 6.20
CA GLN A 208 0.94 33.20 6.51
C GLN A 208 1.43 33.80 7.82
N ALA A 209 1.60 32.99 8.87
CA ALA A 209 2.12 33.44 10.16
C ALA A 209 3.55 33.99 10.05
N LYS A 210 4.43 33.32 9.28
CA LYS A 210 5.79 33.81 9.01
C LYS A 210 5.79 35.16 8.29
N LEU A 211 4.96 35.30 7.26
CA LEU A 211 4.84 36.56 6.52
C LEU A 211 4.36 37.71 7.42
N LEU A 212 3.35 37.48 8.25
CA LEU A 212 2.84 38.47 9.20
C LEU A 212 3.92 38.90 10.21
N LEU A 213 4.69 37.95 10.72
CA LEU A 213 5.81 38.24 11.64
C LEU A 213 6.91 39.07 10.98
N GLU A 214 7.24 38.79 9.72
CA GLU A 214 8.21 39.58 8.95
C GLU A 214 7.72 41.01 8.69
N LEU A 215 6.44 41.20 8.38
CA LEU A 215 5.83 42.51 8.20
C LEU A 215 5.86 43.32 9.51
N GLN A 216 5.55 42.70 10.65
CA GLN A 216 5.65 43.35 11.96
C GLN A 216 7.09 43.81 12.27
N LYS A 217 8.09 42.97 11.97
CA LYS A 217 9.50 43.33 12.16
C LYS A 217 9.92 44.53 11.30
N ARG A 218 9.48 44.59 10.04
CA ARG A 218 9.76 45.71 9.13
C ARG A 218 9.13 47.01 9.60
N ASN A 219 7.87 46.96 10.04
CA ASN A 219 7.18 48.15 10.53
C ASN A 219 7.88 48.73 11.78
N ASN A 220 8.30 47.88 12.72
CA ASN A 220 9.02 48.33 13.91
C ASN A 220 10.40 48.95 13.59
N GLN A 221 11.09 48.44 12.57
CA GLN A 221 12.35 49.04 12.11
C GLN A 221 12.15 50.39 11.43
N SER A 222 11.06 50.59 10.70
CA SER A 222 10.76 51.89 10.08
C SER A 222 10.39 52.98 11.08
N THR A 223 9.75 52.64 12.21
CA THR A 223 9.39 53.60 13.25
C THR A 223 10.62 54.17 13.97
N ASN A 224 11.63 53.33 14.23
CA ASN A 224 12.87 53.74 14.92
C ASN A 224 13.84 54.57 14.07
N GLN A 225 13.55 54.82 12.78
CA GLN A 225 14.39 55.68 11.92
C GLN A 225 13.95 57.16 11.91
N TRP A 226 12.83 57.49 12.54
CA TRP A 226 12.28 58.85 12.61
C TRP A 226 12.31 59.45 14.03
N GLU A 227 12.84 58.72 15.01
CA GLU A 227 13.17 59.19 16.36
C GLU A 227 14.68 59.44 16.46
#